data_AF-A0A8H9WFC3-F1
#
_entry.id   AF-A0A8H9WFC3-F1
#
_cell.length_a   1.000
_cell.length_b   1.000
_cell.length_c   1.000
_cell.angle_alpha   90.00
_cell.angle_beta   90.00
_cell.angle_gamma   90.00
#
_symmetry.space_group_name_H-M   'P 1'
#
loop_
_entity.id
_entity.type
_entity.pdbx_description
1 polymer ?
#
loop_
_entity_poly.entity_id
_entity_poly.type
_entity_poly.pdbx_seq_one_letter_code
_entity_poly.pdbx_strand_id
1 'polypeptide(L)'
;MPSSTQTQPDWLSPEEYQMIVAPSLKVSAELAASRGDPKLFQDLPSMLCLMYLVTGLKDYYVDEWALVSGMSNEESLNKAPEAACMMVLTEGNVGKSELGPMIDALNRAYQRILPEGVCDEANIDLKRAWESIKKSKNEQFLAQLEQAAKKFVQSLVNWELAQKINAD
;
A
#
# COMPACT_ATOMS: atom_id res chain seq x y z
N MET A 1 16.53 41.06 3.90
CA MET A 1 15.30 40.27 4.12
C MET A 1 15.71 38.81 4.09
N PRO A 2 15.45 37.98 5.10
CA PRO A 2 15.70 36.56 4.98
C PRO A 2 14.58 35.94 4.16
N SER A 3 14.95 35.20 3.13
CA SER A 3 14.06 34.40 2.30
C SER A 3 13.40 33.33 3.18
N SER A 4 12.08 33.40 3.32
CA SER A 4 11.28 32.35 3.95
C SER A 4 11.29 31.12 3.05
N THR A 5 12.29 30.24 3.21
CA THR A 5 12.18 28.85 2.75
C THR A 5 11.05 28.22 3.55
N GLN A 6 9.84 28.23 2.99
CA GLN A 6 8.74 27.39 3.46
C GLN A 6 9.22 25.94 3.28
N THR A 7 9.63 25.31 4.38
CA THR A 7 9.85 23.87 4.43
C THR A 7 8.55 23.21 3.99
N GLN A 8 8.59 22.49 2.86
CA GLN A 8 7.44 21.67 2.48
C GLN A 8 7.16 20.69 3.63
N PRO A 9 5.88 20.44 3.97
CA PRO A 9 5.55 19.54 5.05
C PRO A 9 6.09 18.12 4.81
N ASP A 10 6.56 17.48 5.88
CA ASP A 10 7.06 16.09 5.91
C ASP A 10 5.92 15.05 5.88
N TRP A 11 4.71 15.45 5.49
CA TRP A 11 3.52 14.61 5.43
C TRP A 11 2.80 14.77 4.09
N LEU A 12 2.04 13.75 3.72
CA LEU A 12 1.19 13.77 2.53
C LEU A 12 0.16 14.89 2.61
N SER A 13 -0.14 15.52 1.47
CA SER A 13 -1.30 16.39 1.36
C SER A 13 -2.60 15.59 1.63
N PRO A 14 -3.70 16.25 2.03
CA PRO A 14 -4.97 15.57 2.20
C PRO A 14 -5.44 14.84 0.94
N GLU A 15 -5.16 15.40 -0.24
CA GLU A 15 -5.50 14.78 -1.52
C GLU A 15 -4.69 13.51 -1.76
N GLU A 16 -3.36 13.57 -1.58
CA GLU A 16 -2.48 12.40 -1.68
C GLU A 16 -2.92 11.29 -0.71
N TYR A 17 -3.24 11.65 0.53
CA TYR A 17 -3.74 10.70 1.52
C TYR A 17 -5.07 10.05 1.08
N GLN A 18 -6.03 10.84 0.60
CA GLN A 18 -7.34 10.36 0.17
C GLN A 18 -7.30 9.52 -1.12
N MET A 19 -6.31 9.75 -1.99
CA MET A 19 -6.16 8.99 -3.22
C MET A 19 -5.35 7.71 -3.04
N ILE A 20 -4.35 7.72 -2.15
CA ILE A 20 -3.35 6.66 -2.05
C ILE A 20 -3.58 5.82 -0.79
N VAL A 21 -3.61 6.45 0.38
CA VAL A 21 -3.50 5.75 1.67
C VAL A 21 -4.86 5.31 2.19
N ALA A 22 -5.82 6.23 2.31
CA ALA A 22 -7.16 5.95 2.84
C ALA A 22 -7.88 4.78 2.14
N PRO A 23 -7.97 4.74 0.79
CA PRO A 23 -8.66 3.64 0.11
C PRO A 23 -7.90 2.31 0.24
N SER A 24 -6.56 2.34 0.23
CA SER A 24 -5.73 1.15 0.43
C SER A 24 -5.92 0.53 1.82
N LEU A 25 -6.01 1.36 2.86
CA LEU A 25 -6.31 0.91 4.23
C LEU A 25 -7.69 0.27 4.32
N LYS A 26 -8.71 0.93 3.76
CA LYS A 26 -10.07 0.41 3.74
C LYS A 26 -10.11 -0.98 3.11
N VAL A 27 -9.61 -1.10 1.88
CA VAL A 27 -9.64 -2.36 1.13
C VAL A 27 -8.85 -3.46 1.84
N SER A 28 -7.67 -3.14 2.39
CA SER A 28 -6.85 -4.13 3.08
C SER A 28 -7.50 -4.60 4.38
N ALA A 29 -8.11 -3.70 5.15
CA ALA A 29 -8.82 -4.04 6.38
C ALA A 29 -10.07 -4.89 6.12
N GLU A 30 -10.85 -4.55 5.09
CA GLU A 30 -12.00 -5.34 4.65
C GLU A 30 -11.58 -6.73 4.17
N LEU A 31 -10.44 -6.82 3.47
CA LEU A 31 -9.89 -8.09 3.02
C LEU A 31 -9.44 -8.97 4.20
N ALA A 32 -8.72 -8.42 5.18
CA ALA A 32 -8.35 -9.13 6.40
C ALA A 32 -9.59 -9.67 7.14
N ALA A 33 -10.62 -8.82 7.31
CA ALA A 33 -11.87 -9.21 7.93
C ALA A 33 -12.57 -10.36 7.18
N SER A 34 -12.56 -10.32 5.85
CA SER A 34 -13.13 -11.40 5.01
C SER A 34 -12.39 -12.74 5.12
N ARG A 35 -11.12 -12.70 5.53
CA ARG A 35 -10.24 -13.87 5.70
C ARG A 35 -10.30 -14.47 7.11
N GLY A 36 -11.09 -13.87 8.01
CA GLY A 36 -11.30 -14.34 9.37
C GLY A 36 -10.54 -13.58 10.45
N ASP A 37 -9.70 -12.61 10.07
CA ASP A 37 -8.96 -11.76 11.01
C ASP A 37 -9.63 -10.39 11.11
N PRO A 38 -10.33 -10.06 12.21
CA PRO A 38 -11.03 -8.79 12.34
C PRO A 38 -10.08 -7.58 12.45
N LYS A 39 -8.77 -7.82 12.59
CA LYS A 39 -7.75 -6.79 12.73
C LYS A 39 -6.68 -6.97 11.66
N LEU A 40 -6.49 -5.93 10.84
CA LEU A 40 -5.56 -5.95 9.72
C LEU A 40 -4.13 -6.35 10.14
N PHE A 41 -3.63 -5.85 11.28
CA PHE A 41 -2.26 -6.15 11.71
C PHE A 41 -2.00 -7.64 12.04
N GLN A 42 -3.05 -8.45 12.17
CA GLN A 42 -2.95 -9.89 12.44
C GLN A 42 -2.88 -10.74 11.16
N ASP A 43 -3.28 -10.19 10.00
CA ASP A 43 -3.26 -10.90 8.71
C ASP A 43 -2.09 -10.40 7.85
N LEU A 44 -0.96 -11.11 7.92
CA LEU A 44 0.26 -10.77 7.19
C LEU A 44 0.04 -10.58 5.67
N PRO A 45 -0.68 -11.46 4.95
CA PRO A 45 -1.04 -11.24 3.54
C PRO A 45 -1.73 -9.90 3.29
N SER A 46 -2.67 -9.47 4.14
CA SER A 46 -3.34 -8.19 3.98
C SER A 46 -2.45 -7.00 4.38
N MET A 47 -1.52 -7.17 5.33
CA MET A 47 -0.49 -6.15 5.61
C MET A 47 0.45 -5.94 4.42
N LEU A 48 0.86 -7.01 3.74
CA LEU A 48 1.64 -6.92 2.50
C LEU A 48 0.82 -6.34 1.36
N CYS A 49 -0.48 -6.65 1.31
CA CYS A 49 -1.41 -6.03 0.36
C CYS A 49 -1.50 -4.51 0.56
N LEU A 50 -1.57 -4.03 1.80
CA LEU A 50 -1.56 -2.59 2.09
C LEU A 50 -0.30 -1.92 1.52
N MET A 51 0.87 -2.52 1.78
CA MET A 51 2.15 -2.02 1.26
C MET A 51 2.17 -2.00 -0.27
N TYR A 52 1.67 -3.06 -0.91
CA TYR A 52 1.53 -3.16 -2.37
C TYR A 52 0.65 -2.04 -2.96
N LEU A 53 -0.56 -1.88 -2.44
CA LEU A 53 -1.52 -0.90 -2.96
C LEU A 53 -1.01 0.53 -2.81
N VAL A 54 -0.48 0.88 -1.63
CA VAL A 54 0.07 2.21 -1.37
C VAL A 54 1.30 2.47 -2.24
N THR A 55 2.18 1.50 -2.41
CA THR A 55 3.36 1.63 -3.28
C THR A 55 2.95 1.89 -4.72
N GLY A 56 2.07 1.06 -5.29
CA GLY A 56 1.71 1.20 -6.69
C GLY A 56 0.86 2.45 -6.98
N LEU A 57 -0.08 2.83 -6.11
CA LEU A 57 -0.82 4.09 -6.26
C LEU A 57 0.10 5.31 -6.13
N LYS A 58 1.08 5.27 -5.22
CA LYS A 58 2.12 6.30 -5.09
C LYS A 58 2.97 6.37 -6.36
N ASP A 59 3.40 5.24 -6.92
CA ASP A 59 4.19 5.23 -8.16
C ASP A 59 3.40 5.85 -9.32
N TYR A 60 2.12 5.49 -9.51
CA TYR A 60 1.27 6.13 -10.52
C TYR A 60 1.08 7.63 -10.30
N TYR A 61 0.89 8.05 -9.04
CA TYR A 61 0.77 9.46 -8.68
C TYR A 61 2.05 10.23 -9.02
N VAL A 62 3.22 9.69 -8.67
CA VAL A 62 4.52 10.30 -8.96
C VAL A 62 4.74 10.39 -10.46
N ASP A 63 4.56 9.29 -11.19
CA ASP A 63 4.80 9.22 -12.63
C ASP A 63 3.94 10.20 -13.43
N GLU A 64 2.70 10.41 -13.02
CA GLU A 64 1.75 11.20 -13.80
C GLU A 64 1.56 12.64 -13.30
N TRP A 65 1.68 12.89 -11.99
CA TRP A 65 1.34 14.19 -11.40
C TRP A 65 2.50 14.93 -10.74
N ALA A 66 3.57 14.25 -10.28
CA ALA A 66 4.73 14.96 -9.72
C ALA A 66 5.42 15.85 -10.78
N LEU A 67 5.32 15.49 -12.07
CA LEU A 67 5.77 16.32 -13.19
C LEU A 67 4.94 17.59 -13.41
N VAL A 68 3.71 17.67 -12.87
CA VAL A 68 2.74 18.74 -13.14
C VAL A 68 2.59 19.70 -11.97
N SER A 69 2.68 19.22 -10.72
CA SER A 69 2.26 19.99 -9.55
C SER A 69 3.39 20.76 -8.86
N GLY A 70 4.65 20.32 -8.92
CA GLY A 70 5.80 20.96 -8.24
C GLY A 70 5.65 21.13 -6.71
N MET A 71 4.58 20.59 -6.12
CA MET A 71 4.15 20.81 -4.73
C MET A 71 4.14 19.53 -3.91
N SER A 72 4.37 18.36 -4.53
CA SER A 72 4.46 17.09 -3.82
C SER A 72 5.83 16.90 -3.21
N ASN A 73 5.87 16.53 -1.93
CA ASN A 73 7.11 16.15 -1.25
C ASN A 73 7.40 14.66 -1.56
N GLU A 74 8.34 14.43 -2.47
CA GLU A 74 8.74 13.08 -2.91
C GLU A 74 9.19 12.20 -1.73
N GLU A 75 9.83 12.79 -0.72
CA GLU A 75 10.25 12.06 0.48
C GLU A 75 9.04 11.55 1.28
N SER A 76 8.01 12.38 1.46
CA SER A 76 6.76 12.00 2.12
C SER A 76 6.03 10.89 1.35
N LEU A 77 5.99 10.99 0.02
CA LEU A 77 5.40 9.96 -0.84
C LEU A 77 6.16 8.64 -0.72
N ASN A 78 7.48 8.66 -0.75
CA ASN A 78 8.30 7.45 -0.63
C ASN A 78 8.16 6.76 0.73
N LYS A 79 7.87 7.50 1.80
CA LYS A 79 7.60 6.96 3.14
C LYS A 79 6.16 6.47 3.33
N ALA A 80 5.24 6.78 2.42
CA ALA A 80 3.82 6.49 2.57
C ALA A 80 3.49 5.00 2.81
N PRO A 81 4.08 4.02 2.10
CA PRO A 81 3.78 2.61 2.33
C PRO A 81 4.13 2.16 3.75
N GLU A 82 5.33 2.52 4.23
CA GLU A 82 5.79 2.19 5.58
C GLU A 82 4.96 2.90 6.64
N ALA A 83 4.65 4.18 6.44
CA ALA A 83 3.83 4.97 7.34
C ALA A 83 2.41 4.40 7.48
N ALA A 84 1.81 3.91 6.38
CA ALA A 84 0.51 3.26 6.40
C ALA A 84 0.54 1.97 7.24
N CYS A 85 1.56 1.12 7.04
CA CYS A 85 1.74 -0.08 7.87
C CYS A 85 1.99 0.28 9.35
N MET A 86 2.79 1.32 9.62
CA MET A 86 3.08 1.76 10.98
C MET A 86 1.83 2.28 11.69
N MET A 87 0.96 2.99 10.98
CA MET A 87 -0.33 3.44 11.50
C MET A 87 -1.21 2.27 11.94
N VAL A 88 -1.31 1.23 11.10
CA VAL A 88 -2.08 0.02 11.41
C VAL A 88 -1.52 -0.74 12.61
N LEU A 89 -0.19 -0.90 12.70
CA LEU A 89 0.45 -1.53 13.85
C LEU A 89 0.25 -0.73 15.13
N THR A 90 0.34 0.60 15.05
CA THR A 90 0.12 1.50 16.19
C THR A 90 -1.33 1.42 16.68
N GLU A 91 -2.31 1.44 15.78
CA GLU A 91 -3.73 1.26 16.10
C GLU A 91 -4.01 -0.14 16.69
N GLY A 92 -3.23 -1.14 16.26
CA GLY A 92 -3.20 -2.48 16.83
C GLY A 92 -2.64 -2.58 18.25
N ASN A 93 -2.13 -1.48 18.83
CA ASN A 93 -1.40 -1.43 20.10
C ASN A 93 -0.12 -2.28 20.12
N VAL A 94 0.55 -2.44 18.96
CA VAL A 94 1.89 -3.04 18.91
C VAL A 94 2.87 -2.18 19.73
N GLY A 95 3.74 -2.82 20.51
CA GLY A 95 4.67 -2.10 21.38
C GLY A 95 5.62 -1.21 20.57
N LYS A 96 5.94 -0.02 21.09
CA LYS A 96 6.86 0.92 20.40
C LYS A 96 8.21 0.29 20.04
N SER A 97 8.71 -0.63 20.86
CA SER A 97 9.95 -1.38 20.60
C SER A 97 9.81 -2.43 19.50
N GLU A 98 8.60 -2.85 19.17
CA GLU A 98 8.29 -3.89 18.18
C GLU A 98 7.95 -3.29 16.81
N LEU A 99 7.49 -2.04 16.76
CA LEU A 99 7.11 -1.35 15.51
C LEU A 99 8.23 -1.38 14.46
N GLY A 100 9.45 -0.94 14.82
CA GLY A 100 10.58 -0.92 13.90
C GLY A 100 10.90 -2.31 13.31
N PRO A 101 11.16 -3.33 14.16
CA PRO A 101 11.41 -4.70 13.70
C PRO A 101 10.28 -5.29 12.83
N MET A 102 9.01 -4.99 13.14
CA MET A 102 7.87 -5.48 12.35
C MET A 102 7.79 -4.80 10.98
N ILE A 103 8.00 -3.48 10.90
CA ILE A 103 8.07 -2.77 9.62
C ILE A 103 9.22 -3.29 8.76
N ASP A 104 10.40 -3.47 9.36
CA ASP A 104 11.56 -4.04 8.66
C ASP A 104 11.27 -5.45 8.13
N ALA A 105 10.55 -6.27 8.91
CA ALA A 105 10.14 -7.61 8.48
C ALA A 105 9.14 -7.56 7.32
N LEU A 106 8.16 -6.65 7.37
CA LEU A 106 7.20 -6.44 6.29
C LEU A 106 7.90 -5.98 5.01
N ASN A 107 8.81 -5.02 5.11
CA ASN A 107 9.61 -4.55 3.98
C ASN A 107 10.43 -5.67 3.35
N ARG A 108 11.14 -6.46 4.16
CA ARG A 108 11.90 -7.62 3.65
C ARG A 108 11.00 -8.66 2.98
N ALA A 109 9.85 -8.94 3.57
CA ALA A 109 8.88 -9.87 2.99
C ALA A 109 8.33 -9.35 1.67
N TYR A 110 8.00 -8.06 1.58
CA TYR A 110 7.54 -7.42 0.35
C TYR A 110 8.62 -7.45 -0.74
N GLN A 111 9.86 -7.07 -0.43
CA GLN A 111 10.98 -7.13 -1.37
C GLN A 111 11.26 -8.56 -1.88
N ARG A 112 11.03 -9.57 -1.04
CA ARG A 112 11.20 -10.98 -1.43
C ARG A 112 10.19 -11.46 -2.48
N ILE A 113 8.96 -10.94 -2.47
CA ILE A 113 7.90 -11.40 -3.38
C ILE A 113 7.87 -10.64 -4.72
N LEU A 114 8.48 -9.45 -4.79
CA LEU A 114 8.53 -8.65 -6.02
C LEU A 114 9.10 -9.40 -7.24
N PRO A 115 10.27 -10.08 -7.16
CA PRO A 115 10.84 -10.78 -8.31
C PRO A 115 10.08 -12.05 -8.71
N GLU A 116 9.14 -12.51 -7.89
CA GLU A 116 8.43 -13.79 -8.05
C GLU A 116 7.15 -13.67 -8.90
N GLY A 117 6.84 -12.48 -9.42
CA GLY A 117 5.64 -12.24 -10.24
C GLY A 117 4.32 -12.25 -9.47
N VAL A 118 4.35 -12.26 -8.13
CA VAL A 118 3.15 -12.27 -7.25
C VAL A 118 2.21 -11.09 -7.55
N CYS A 119 2.75 -9.96 -8.02
CA CYS A 119 1.98 -8.76 -8.29
C CYS A 119 1.37 -8.71 -9.70
N ASP A 120 1.73 -9.59 -10.63
CA ASP A 120 1.48 -9.40 -12.06
C ASP A 120 -0.01 -9.27 -12.41
N GLU A 121 -0.84 -10.19 -11.89
CA GLU A 121 -2.29 -10.13 -12.13
C GLU A 121 -2.95 -8.96 -11.41
N ALA A 122 -2.46 -8.62 -10.23
CA ALA A 122 -2.96 -7.52 -9.42
C ALA A 122 -2.64 -6.16 -10.06
N ASN A 123 -1.49 -6.04 -10.74
CA ASN A 123 -1.04 -4.82 -11.40
C ASN A 123 -2.02 -4.35 -12.49
N ILE A 124 -2.68 -5.29 -13.17
CA ILE A 124 -3.68 -5.00 -14.20
C ILE A 124 -4.85 -4.22 -13.60
N ASP A 125 -5.39 -4.68 -12.47
CA ASP A 125 -6.53 -4.04 -11.83
C ASP A 125 -6.14 -2.80 -11.03
N LEU A 126 -4.92 -2.74 -10.48
CA LEU A 126 -4.39 -1.54 -9.85
C LEU A 126 -4.26 -0.39 -10.87
N LYS A 127 -3.75 -0.68 -12.06
CA LYS A 127 -3.72 0.28 -13.17
C LYS A 127 -5.11 0.78 -13.55
N ARG A 128 -6.08 -0.13 -13.62
CA ARG A 128 -7.48 0.23 -13.92
C ARG A 128 -8.07 1.13 -12.83
N ALA A 129 -7.80 0.81 -11.56
CA ALA A 129 -8.23 1.63 -10.43
C ALA A 129 -7.69 3.06 -10.58
N TRP A 130 -6.38 3.21 -10.87
CA TRP A 130 -5.77 4.51 -11.14
C TRP A 130 -6.46 5.28 -12.29
N GLU A 131 -6.77 4.59 -13.39
CA GLU A 131 -7.50 5.20 -14.51
C GLU A 131 -8.94 5.63 -14.15
N SER A 132 -9.57 4.98 -13.18
CA SER A 132 -10.91 5.35 -12.69
C SER A 132 -10.88 6.57 -11.78
N ILE A 133 -9.90 6.68 -10.88
CA ILE A 133 -9.81 7.84 -9.96
C ILE A 133 -9.52 9.14 -10.73
N LYS A 134 -8.70 9.08 -11.80
CA LYS A 134 -8.47 10.21 -12.74
C LYS A 134 -9.74 10.71 -13.43
N LYS A 135 -10.74 9.83 -13.59
CA LYS A 135 -12.04 10.14 -14.22
C LYS A 135 -13.13 10.42 -13.20
N SER A 136 -12.76 10.62 -11.92
CA SER A 136 -13.66 10.83 -10.78
C SER A 136 -14.70 9.71 -10.62
N LYS A 137 -14.36 8.47 -11.04
CA LYS A 137 -15.25 7.30 -10.93
C LYS A 137 -14.95 6.52 -9.65
N ASN A 138 -15.30 7.11 -8.51
CA ASN A 138 -14.91 6.60 -7.18
C ASN A 138 -15.39 5.17 -6.91
N GLU A 139 -16.61 4.80 -7.32
CA GLU A 139 -17.11 3.43 -7.16
C GLU A 139 -16.31 2.41 -7.97
N GLN A 140 -15.95 2.76 -9.21
CA GLN A 140 -15.14 1.88 -10.08
C GLN A 140 -13.70 1.77 -9.56
N PHE A 141 -13.16 2.88 -9.05
CA PHE A 141 -11.86 2.91 -8.38
C PHE A 141 -11.81 1.93 -7.22
N LEU A 142 -12.75 2.01 -6.27
CA LEU A 142 -12.79 1.10 -5.13
C LEU A 142 -12.99 -0.34 -5.56
N ALA A 143 -13.93 -0.63 -6.46
CA ALA A 143 -14.17 -1.98 -6.95
C ALA A 143 -12.92 -2.60 -7.61
N GLN A 144 -12.17 -1.82 -8.40
CA GLN A 144 -10.95 -2.29 -9.04
C GLN A 144 -9.79 -2.44 -8.03
N LEU A 145 -9.70 -1.55 -7.05
CA LEU A 145 -8.72 -1.65 -5.97
C LEU A 145 -8.95 -2.91 -5.13
N GLU A 146 -10.21 -3.23 -4.81
CA GLU A 146 -10.60 -4.49 -4.17
C GLU A 146 -10.20 -5.72 -4.99
N GLN A 147 -10.37 -5.68 -6.31
CA GLN A 147 -9.96 -6.80 -7.18
C GLN A 147 -8.44 -6.96 -7.23
N ALA A 148 -7.69 -5.86 -7.31
CA ALA A 148 -6.23 -5.88 -7.22
C ALA A 148 -5.79 -6.51 -5.89
N ALA A 149 -6.41 -6.11 -4.78
CA ALA A 149 -6.11 -6.64 -3.45
C ALA A 149 -6.37 -8.15 -3.34
N LYS A 150 -7.54 -8.62 -3.79
CA LYS A 150 -7.90 -10.05 -3.80
C LYS A 150 -6.92 -10.88 -4.62
N LYS A 151 -6.56 -10.40 -5.82
CA LYS A 151 -5.61 -11.08 -6.70
C LYS A 151 -4.20 -11.14 -6.11
N PHE A 152 -3.75 -10.04 -5.50
CA PHE A 152 -2.46 -9.99 -4.82
C PHE A 152 -2.40 -11.03 -3.70
N VAL A 153 -3.38 -11.02 -2.79
CA VAL A 153 -3.40 -11.96 -1.66
C VAL A 153 -3.53 -13.41 -2.13
N GLN A 154 -4.35 -13.68 -3.14
CA GLN A 154 -4.47 -15.02 -3.70
C GLN A 154 -3.15 -15.51 -4.33
N SER A 155 -2.48 -14.65 -5.09
CA SER A 155 -1.19 -14.96 -5.74
C SER A 155 -0.10 -15.19 -4.69
N LEU A 156 -0.09 -14.39 -3.63
CA LEU A 156 0.83 -14.55 -2.51
C LEU A 156 0.64 -15.89 -1.79
N VAL A 157 -0.61 -16.26 -1.50
CA VAL A 157 -0.93 -17.56 -0.86
C VAL A 157 -0.50 -18.72 -1.76
N ASN A 158 -0.77 -18.64 -3.07
CA ASN A 158 -0.38 -19.68 -4.03
C ASN A 158 1.15 -19.83 -4.10
N TRP A 159 1.87 -18.71 -4.12
CA TRP A 159 3.33 -18.70 -4.10
C TRP A 159 3.87 -19.33 -2.80
N GLU A 160 3.33 -18.95 -1.64
CA GLU A 160 3.78 -19.50 -0.36
C GLU A 160 3.58 -21.03 -0.28
N LEU A 161 2.46 -21.53 -0.81
CA LEU A 161 2.18 -22.96 -0.91
C LEU A 161 3.18 -23.68 -1.84
N ALA A 162 3.50 -23.10 -2.99
CA ALA A 162 4.49 -23.65 -3.91
C ALA A 162 5.88 -23.74 -3.28
N GLN A 163 6.28 -22.73 -2.50
CA GLN A 163 7.56 -22.72 -1.79
C GLN A 163 7.65 -23.80 -0.71
N LYS A 164 6.54 -24.10 -0.02
CA LYS A 164 6.47 -25.19 0.96
C LYS A 164 6.62 -26.56 0.29
N ILE A 165 5.95 -26.77 -0.84
CA ILE A 165 6.04 -28.03 -1.61
C ILE A 165 7.48 -28.28 -2.11
N ASN A 166 8.20 -27.24 -2.52
CA ASN A 166 9.56 -27.36 -3.04
C ASN A 166 10.64 -27.52 -1.95
N ALA A 167 10.27 -27.35 -0.68
CA ALA A 167 11.19 -27.49 0.46
C ALA A 167 11.15 -28.90 1.10
N ASP A 168 10.17 -29.71 0.72
CA ASP A 168 9.99 -31.12 1.12
C ASP A 168 10.55 -32.08 0.05
#